data_AF-A0A945W1P8-F1
#
_entry.id   AF-A0A945W1P8-F1
#
_cell.length_a   1.000
_cell.length_b   1.000
_cell.length_c   1.000
_cell.angle_alpha   90.00
_cell.angle_beta   90.00
_cell.angle_gamma   90.00
#
_symmetry.space_group_name_H-M   'P 1'
#
loop_
_entity.id
_entity.type
_entity.pdbx_description
1 polymer ?
#
loop_
_entity_poly.entity_id
_entity_poly.type
_entity_poly.pdbx_seq_one_letter_code
_entity_poly.pdbx_strand_id
1 'polypeptide(L)' 'MKKILVTGGPVHAHLDSVKLITNRFRGGLMAATADKFNHLPGVEVHYLSSKASVVPNSISKQRLHIHSGFHDYM' A
#
# COMPACT_ATOMS: atom_id res chain seq x y z
N MET A 1 -17.34 8.84 12.08
CA MET A 1 -15.97 8.72 11.55
C MET A 1 -15.92 7.50 10.64
N LYS A 2 -15.50 7.65 9.39
CA LYS A 2 -15.42 6.57 8.39
C LYS A 2 -13.97 6.11 8.27
N LYS A 3 -13.75 4.80 8.26
CA LYS A 3 -12.41 4.20 8.09
C LYS A 3 -12.27 3.63 6.69
N ILE A 4 -11.18 3.95 6.01
CA ILE A 4 -10.89 3.49 4.65
C ILE A 4 -9.52 2.81 4.65
N LEU A 5 -9.44 1.62 4.07
CA LEU A 5 -8.19 0.99 3.70
C LEU A 5 -7.93 1.21 2.23
N VAL A 6 -6.79 1.81 1.90
CA VAL A 6 -6.31 1.92 0.52
C VAL A 6 -5.12 0.98 0.34
N THR A 7 -5.18 0.15 -0.69
CA THR A 7 -4.07 -0.76 -1.07
C THR A 7 -3.31 -0.18 -2.26
N GLY A 8 -1.99 -0.18 -2.20
CA GLY A 8 -1.12 0.25 -3.28
C GLY A 8 0.11 -0.63 -3.42
N GLY A 9 0.92 -0.37 -4.45
CA GLY A 9 2.13 -1.14 -4.71
C GLY A 9 1.88 -2.56 -5.28
N PRO A 10 2.91 -3.21 -5.81
CA PRO A 10 2.80 -4.53 -6.41
C PRO A 10 2.88 -5.64 -5.36
N VAL A 11 2.14 -6.71 -5.60
CA VAL A 11 2.26 -7.97 -4.87
C VAL A 11 3.22 -8.87 -5.64
N HIS A 12 4.10 -9.55 -4.92
CA HIS A 12 5.06 -10.47 -5.51
C HIS A 12 4.92 -11.87 -4.90
N ALA A 13 5.27 -12.88 -5.69
CA ALA A 13 5.42 -14.26 -5.28
C ALA A 13 6.81 -14.76 -5.71
N HIS A 14 7.50 -15.48 -4.83
CA HIS A 14 8.76 -16.11 -5.18
C HIS A 14 8.50 -17.41 -5.94
N LEU A 15 9.19 -17.58 -7.07
CA LEU A 15 9.22 -18.85 -7.80
C LEU A 15 10.32 -19.76 -7.27
N ASP A 16 11.44 -19.15 -6.88
CA ASP A 16 12.59 -19.78 -6.25
C ASP A 16 13.32 -18.76 -5.36
N SER A 17 14.52 -19.08 -4.89
CA SER A 17 15.31 -18.21 -4.02
C SER A 17 15.78 -16.89 -4.67
N VAL A 18 15.68 -16.76 -5.99
CA VAL A 18 16.20 -15.58 -6.73
C VAL A 18 15.18 -14.95 -7.69
N LYS A 19 14.15 -15.68 -8.12
CA LYS A 19 13.13 -15.20 -9.07
C LYS A 19 11.81 -14.92 -8.37
N LEU A 20 11.16 -13.85 -8.82
CA LEU A 20 9.83 -13.47 -8.39
C LEU A 20 8.94 -13.15 -9.60
N ILE A 21 7.65 -13.45 -9.46
CA ILE A 21 6.58 -12.90 -10.30
C ILE A 21 5.99 -11.71 -9.55
N THR A 22 5.81 -10.59 -10.25
CA THR A 22 5.27 -9.35 -9.68
C THR A 22 4.42 -8.59 -10.70
N ASN A 23 3.52 -7.75 -10.20
CA ASN A 23 2.76 -6.82 -11.04
C ASN A 23 3.62 -5.58 -11.38
N ARG A 24 3.57 -5.12 -12.64
CA ARG A 24 4.21 -3.86 -13.03
C ARG A 24 3.38 -2.67 -12.56
N PHE A 25 3.51 -2.33 -11.29
CA PHE A 25 2.74 -1.27 -10.65
C PHE A 25 3.55 -0.63 -9.51
N ARG A 26 3.51 0.70 -9.38
CA ARG A 26 4.26 1.43 -8.34
C ARG A 26 3.38 2.15 -7.30
N GLY A 27 2.06 2.15 -7.46
CA GLY A 27 1.14 2.74 -6.47
C GLY A 27 0.86 4.23 -6.57
N GLY A 28 1.43 4.98 -7.52
CA GLY A 28 1.34 6.45 -7.55
C GLY A 28 -0.08 7.03 -7.52
N LEU A 29 -1.00 6.50 -8.34
CA LEU A 29 -2.39 6.94 -8.34
C LEU A 29 -3.12 6.59 -7.03
N MET A 30 -2.78 5.47 -6.41
CA MET A 30 -3.37 5.04 -5.14
C MET A 30 -2.88 5.90 -3.99
N ALA A 31 -1.60 6.25 -3.97
CA ALA A 31 -1.04 7.20 -3.02
C ALA A 31 -1.72 8.57 -3.13
N ALA A 32 -1.85 9.12 -4.34
CA ALA A 32 -2.55 10.39 -4.54
C ALA A 32 -4.03 10.33 -4.14
N THR A 33 -4.69 9.20 -4.38
CA THR A 33 -6.09 8.97 -3.96
C THR A 33 -6.22 8.91 -2.45
N ALA A 34 -5.31 8.20 -1.77
CA ALA A 34 -5.27 8.12 -0.32
C ALA A 34 -5.03 9.50 0.31
N ASP A 35 -4.15 10.32 -0.27
CA ASP A 35 -3.96 11.70 0.15
C ASP A 35 -5.27 12.48 0.04
N LYS A 36 -5.96 12.43 -1.09
CA LYS A 36 -7.26 13.12 -1.26
C LYS A 36 -8.30 12.69 -0.22
N PHE A 37 -8.41 11.40 0.08
CA PHE A 37 -9.37 10.91 1.09
C PHE A 37 -9.00 11.30 2.52
N ASN A 38 -7.72 11.33 2.87
CA ASN A 38 -7.26 11.68 4.21
C ASN A 38 -7.48 13.17 4.53
N HIS A 39 -7.65 14.03 3.52
CA HIS A 39 -8.04 15.44 3.71
C HIS A 39 -9.55 15.64 3.91
N LEU A 40 -10.39 14.60 3.73
CA LEU A 40 -11.82 14.72 3.91
C LEU A 40 -12.18 14.71 5.41
N PRO A 41 -13.12 15.57 5.85
CA PRO A 41 -13.51 15.63 7.26
C PRO A 41 -14.18 14.31 7.69
N GLY A 42 -13.77 13.82 8.86
CA GLY A 42 -14.33 12.61 9.47
C GLY A 42 -13.92 11.30 8.78
N VAL A 43 -12.91 11.32 7.91
CA VAL A 43 -12.34 10.13 7.26
C VAL A 43 -10.96 9.83 7.85
N GLU A 44 -10.75 8.56 8.21
CA GLU A 44 -9.48 8.02 8.65
C GLU A 44 -8.98 7.01 7.61
N VAL A 45 -7.81 7.27 7.01
CA VAL A 45 -7.23 6.39 6.00
C VAL A 45 -6.08 5.58 6.60
N HIS A 46 -6.13 4.27 6.37
CA HIS A 46 -4.98 3.37 6.48
C HIS A 46 -4.49 3.01 5.07
N TYR A 47 -3.18 2.88 4.91
CA TYR A 47 -2.56 2.56 3.62
C TYR A 47 -1.72 1.30 3.73
N LEU A 48 -2.01 0.30 2.92
CA LEU A 48 -1.25 -0.95 2.83
C LEU A 48 -0.48 -0.97 1.50
N SER A 49 0.83 -1.21 1.56
CA SER A 49 1.65 -1.21 0.34
C SER A 49 2.86 -2.13 0.43
N SER A 50 3.46 -2.43 -0.72
CA SER A 50 4.74 -3.13 -0.76
C SER A 50 5.87 -2.22 -0.28
N LYS A 51 6.96 -2.83 0.21
CA LYS A 51 8.22 -2.11 0.42
C LYS A 51 8.66 -1.42 -0.88
N ALA A 52 9.18 -0.19 -0.77
CA ALA A 52 9.69 0.65 -1.86
C ALA A 52 8.66 1.13 -2.91
N SER A 53 7.37 0.91 -2.70
CA SER A 53 6.32 1.53 -3.53
C SER A 53 6.11 3.00 -3.17
N VAL A 54 5.44 3.74 -4.06
CA VAL A 54 5.00 5.11 -3.78
C VAL A 54 3.98 5.07 -2.64
N VAL A 55 4.18 5.92 -1.65
CA VAL A 55 3.32 6.07 -0.47
C VAL A 55 2.74 7.49 -0.40
N PRO A 56 1.53 7.66 0.17
CA PRO A 56 0.92 8.97 0.39
C PRO A 56 1.73 9.80 1.39
N ASN A 57 1.76 11.12 1.20
CA ASN A 57 2.52 12.04 2.06
C ASN A 57 1.76 12.45 3.32
N SER A 58 0.42 12.43 3.28
CA SER A 58 -0.44 12.92 4.36
C SER A 58 -0.75 11.86 5.43
N ILE A 59 -0.33 10.61 5.21
CA ILE A 59 -0.61 9.49 6.12
C ILE A 59 0.56 9.31 7.09
N SER A 60 0.24 9.21 8.38
CA SER A 60 1.22 8.99 9.44
C SER A 60 1.80 7.57 9.39
N LYS A 61 3.03 7.40 9.89
CA LYS A 61 3.73 6.10 9.91
C LYS A 61 2.93 4.99 10.61
N GLN A 62 2.15 5.31 11.65
CA GLN A 62 1.32 4.35 12.38
C GLN A 62 0.14 3.82 11.55
N ARG A 63 -0.23 4.51 10.48
CA ARG A 63 -1.33 4.13 9.58
C ARG A 63 -0.82 3.63 8.22
N LEU A 64 0.49 3.53 8.07
CA LEU A 64 1.16 2.95 6.91
C LEU A 64 1.59 1.52 7.24
N HIS A 65 1.01 0.56 6.53
CA HIS A 65 1.24 -0.86 6.68
C HIS A 65 2.04 -1.38 5.48
N ILE A 66 3.01 -2.26 5.73
CA ILE A 66 3.85 -2.83 4.68
C ILE A 66 3.61 -4.34 4.61
N HIS A 67 3.44 -4.85 3.38
CA HIS A 67 3.26 -6.27 3.11
C HIS A 67 4.52 -6.85 2.42
N SER A 68 4.79 -8.14 2.63
CA SER A 68 5.85 -8.92 1.99
C SER A 68 5.34 -9.88 0.90
N GLY A 69 4.13 -9.63 0.38
CA GLY A 69 3.63 -10.31 -0.82
C GLY A 69 2.98 -11.63 -0.45
N PHE A 70 3.23 -12.69 -1.23
CA PHE A 70 2.66 -14.01 -0.91
C PHE A 70 3.21 -14.62 0.39
N HIS A 71 4.36 -14.12 0.88
CA HIS A 71 4.90 -14.53 2.17
C HIS A 71 4.04 -14.11 3.37
N ASP A 72 3.15 -13.13 3.22
CA ASP A 72 2.25 -12.76 4.33
C ASP A 72 1.15 -13.81 4.56
N TYR A 73 1.02 -14.79 3.65
CA TYR A 73 -0.04 -15.81 3.65
C TYR A 73 0.47 -17.23 3.92
N MET A 74 1.78 -17.44 4.01
CA MET A 74 2.41 -18.75 4.26
C MET A 74 3.01 -18.78 5.66
#